data_AF-A0A7C5AAS3-F1
#
_entry.id   AF-A0A7C5AAS3-F1
#
_cell.length_a   1.000
_cell.length_b   1.000
_cell.length_c   1.000
_cell.angle_alpha   90.00
_cell.angle_beta   90.00
_cell.angle_gamma   90.00
#
_symmetry.space_group_name_H-M   'P 1'
#
loop_
_entity.id
_entity.type
_entity.pdbx_description
1 polymer ?
#
loop_
_entity_poly.entity_id
_entity_poly.type
_entity_poly.pdbx_seq_one_letter_code
_entity_poly.pdbx_strand_id
1 'polypeptide(L)'
;MDQHNPNIVSGRGYGFREWGQLFNPRQLLALVTFGKWVRAAHGEILRQTSDPDFARAVATYLALAIGNMQNYSCMLSGWDNRGETMWNTFSGHNLHMQWSYGEANAVSDATGSWKSSLERIIAVIQRESRVSLSGSLHLGSAAALPFPDRHFDAVVIDPPYADNVPYADLSDFFYVW
;
A
#
# COMPACT_ATOMS: atom_id res chain seq x y z
N MET A 1 5.14 -14.49 1.30
CA MET A 1 6.12 -14.11 2.33
C MET A 1 7.36 -14.97 2.08
N ASP A 2 8.48 -14.37 1.67
CA ASP A 2 9.66 -15.09 1.15
C ASP A 2 10.37 -15.95 2.18
N GLN A 3 10.04 -17.25 2.25
CA GLN A 3 10.55 -18.21 3.23
C GLN A 3 12.06 -18.47 3.15
N HIS A 4 12.73 -17.97 2.11
CA HIS A 4 14.14 -18.22 1.86
C HIS A 4 15.06 -17.11 2.38
N ASN A 5 14.55 -15.90 2.60
CA ASN A 5 15.34 -14.81 3.19
C ASN A 5 15.36 -14.91 4.73
N PRO A 6 16.52 -15.24 5.36
CA PRO A 6 16.63 -15.40 6.81
C PRO A 6 16.60 -14.06 7.56
N ASN A 7 16.79 -12.93 6.88
CA ASN A 7 16.84 -11.60 7.48
C ASN A 7 15.45 -10.98 7.67
N ILE A 8 14.40 -11.65 7.19
CA ILE A 8 13.03 -11.15 7.25
C ILE A 8 12.30 -11.74 8.45
N VAL A 9 12.06 -10.88 9.44
CA VAL A 9 11.22 -11.20 10.61
C VAL A 9 9.81 -10.65 10.39
N SER A 10 9.10 -11.18 9.40
CA SER A 10 7.69 -10.83 9.10
C SER A 10 6.71 -11.78 9.79
N GLY A 11 6.80 -11.91 11.12
CA GLY A 11 5.93 -12.83 11.89
C GLY A 11 6.35 -14.30 11.89
N ARG A 12 7.40 -14.69 11.15
CA ARG A 12 7.93 -16.07 11.13
C ARG A 12 8.31 -16.62 12.49
N GLY A 13 8.95 -15.80 13.32
CA GLY A 13 9.32 -16.17 14.70
C GLY A 13 8.12 -16.55 15.57
N TYR A 14 6.90 -16.28 15.09
CA TYR A 14 5.63 -16.50 15.78
C TYR A 14 4.72 -17.49 15.02
N GLY A 15 5.26 -18.21 14.02
CA GLY A 15 4.55 -19.26 13.30
C GLY A 15 3.78 -18.80 12.07
N PHE A 16 3.81 -17.51 11.71
CA PHE A 16 3.19 -17.01 10.48
C PHE A 16 4.05 -17.32 9.26
N ARG A 17 3.45 -17.98 8.27
CA ARG A 17 4.08 -18.41 7.02
C ARG A 17 3.47 -17.73 5.79
N GLU A 18 2.25 -17.25 5.90
CA GLU A 18 1.52 -16.59 4.83
C GLU A 18 1.05 -15.21 5.26
N TRP A 19 1.00 -14.27 4.31
CA TRP A 19 0.59 -12.89 4.56
C TRP A 19 -0.81 -12.79 5.13
N GLY A 20 -1.76 -13.60 4.65
CA GLY A 20 -3.13 -13.65 5.15
C GLY A 20 -3.25 -14.05 6.62
N GLN A 21 -2.24 -14.72 7.19
CA GLN A 21 -2.25 -15.11 8.60
C GLN A 21 -1.91 -13.94 9.54
N LEU A 22 -1.46 -12.79 9.02
CA LEU A 22 -1.28 -11.56 9.80
C LEU A 22 -2.60 -10.83 10.07
N PHE A 23 -3.72 -11.39 9.62
CA PHE A 23 -5.05 -10.79 9.72
C PHE A 23 -5.99 -11.74 10.43
N ASN A 24 -6.89 -11.16 11.24
CA ASN A 24 -7.99 -11.93 11.82
C ASN A 24 -9.12 -12.12 10.77
N PRO A 25 -10.06 -13.06 10.98
CA PRO A 25 -11.14 -13.32 10.02
C PRO A 25 -12.02 -12.11 9.68
N ARG A 26 -12.22 -11.18 10.62
CA ARG A 26 -13.02 -9.97 10.41
C ARG A 26 -12.30 -8.95 9.53
N GLN A 27 -11.00 -8.74 9.76
CA GLN A 27 -10.13 -7.92 8.93
C GLN A 27 -10.10 -8.47 7.50
N LEU A 28 -9.89 -9.78 7.36
CA LEU A 28 -9.90 -10.45 6.05
C LEU A 28 -11.24 -10.23 5.34
N LEU A 29 -12.36 -10.47 6.02
CA LEU A 29 -13.70 -10.28 5.45
C LEU A 29 -13.90 -8.85 4.94
N ALA A 30 -13.49 -7.84 5.68
CA ALA A 30 -13.57 -6.45 5.23
C ALA A 30 -12.73 -6.23 3.97
N LEU A 31 -11.44 -6.58 4.01
CA LEU A 31 -10.49 -6.36 2.92
C LEU A 31 -10.92 -7.05 1.61
N VAL A 32 -11.31 -8.33 1.67
CA VAL A 32 -11.77 -9.06 0.48
C VAL A 32 -13.11 -8.53 -0.04
N THR A 33 -13.96 -7.99 0.83
CA THR A 33 -15.23 -7.35 0.43
C THR A 33 -14.96 -6.07 -0.35
N PHE A 34 -14.08 -5.18 0.15
CA PHE A 34 -13.68 -3.99 -0.60
C PHE A 34 -12.96 -4.36 -1.90
N GLY A 35 -12.06 -5.34 -1.88
CA GLY A 35 -11.38 -5.84 -3.09
C GLY A 35 -12.35 -6.35 -4.15
N LYS A 36 -13.40 -7.10 -3.75
CA LYS A 36 -14.49 -7.51 -4.64
C LYS A 36 -15.17 -6.29 -5.29
N TRP A 37 -15.48 -5.26 -4.50
CA TRP A 37 -16.15 -4.07 -5.01
C TRP A 37 -15.26 -3.20 -5.90
N VAL A 38 -13.95 -3.14 -5.64
CA VAL A 38 -12.99 -2.48 -6.56
C VAL A 38 -12.94 -3.18 -7.90
N ARG A 39 -12.91 -4.53 -7.92
CA ARG A 39 -12.98 -5.30 -9.17
C ARG A 39 -14.30 -5.06 -9.93
N ALA A 40 -15.42 -4.99 -9.22
CA ALA A 40 -16.71 -4.66 -9.82
C ALA A 40 -16.74 -3.22 -10.37
N ALA A 41 -16.19 -2.25 -9.63
CA ALA A 41 -16.10 -0.85 -10.04
C ALA A 41 -15.26 -0.69 -11.31
N HIS A 42 -14.13 -1.40 -11.43
CA HIS A 42 -13.34 -1.42 -12.67
C HIS A 42 -14.18 -1.81 -13.88
N GLY A 43 -14.94 -2.91 -13.77
CA GLY A 43 -15.81 -3.38 -14.86
C GLY A 43 -16.90 -2.38 -15.23
N GLU A 44 -17.49 -1.73 -14.23
CA GLU A 44 -18.54 -0.72 -14.46
C GLU A 44 -17.99 0.57 -15.07
N ILE A 45 -16.83 1.06 -14.60
CA ILE A 45 -16.17 2.23 -15.18
C ILE A 45 -15.82 1.96 -16.64
N LEU A 46 -15.22 0.81 -16.93
CA LEU A 46 -14.89 0.42 -18.30
C LEU A 46 -16.13 0.38 -19.20
N ARG A 47 -17.26 -0.12 -18.68
CA ARG A 47 -18.54 -0.16 -19.42
C ARG A 47 -19.07 1.25 -19.70
N GLN A 48 -18.90 2.20 -18.78
CA GLN A 48 -19.41 3.56 -18.93
C GLN A 48 -18.50 4.46 -19.78
N THR A 49 -17.18 4.33 -19.65
CA THR A 49 -16.20 5.21 -20.31
C THR A 49 -15.67 4.64 -21.61
N SER A 50 -15.70 3.31 -21.79
CA SER A 50 -15.01 2.60 -22.88
C SER A 50 -13.51 2.91 -22.96
N ASP A 51 -12.92 3.37 -21.85
CA ASP A 51 -11.51 3.73 -21.74
C ASP A 51 -10.80 2.76 -20.77
N PRO A 52 -10.04 1.78 -21.29
CA PRO A 52 -9.31 0.81 -20.49
C PRO A 52 -8.23 1.44 -19.60
N ASP A 53 -7.57 2.51 -20.05
CA ASP A 53 -6.49 3.13 -19.30
C ASP A 53 -7.03 3.96 -18.14
N PHE A 54 -8.12 4.69 -18.37
CA PHE A 54 -8.84 5.38 -17.31
C PHE A 54 -9.40 4.40 -16.27
N ALA A 55 -10.07 3.32 -16.71
CA ALA A 55 -10.62 2.31 -15.81
C ALA A 55 -9.52 1.66 -14.95
N ARG A 56 -8.37 1.34 -15.56
CA ARG A 56 -7.19 0.81 -14.89
C ARG A 56 -6.66 1.81 -13.86
N ALA A 57 -6.49 3.07 -14.23
CA ALA A 57 -5.99 4.12 -13.32
C ALA A 57 -6.89 4.29 -12.10
N VAL A 58 -8.21 4.38 -12.29
CA VAL A 58 -9.17 4.50 -11.18
C VAL A 58 -9.11 3.26 -10.29
N ALA A 59 -9.11 2.06 -10.86
CA ALA A 59 -9.00 0.82 -10.09
C ALA A 59 -7.69 0.74 -9.28
N THR A 60 -6.57 1.22 -9.84
CA THR A 60 -5.30 1.32 -9.12
C THR A 60 -5.41 2.26 -7.91
N TYR A 61 -6.00 3.45 -8.07
CA TYR A 61 -6.21 4.36 -6.93
C TYR A 61 -7.13 3.77 -5.86
N LEU A 62 -8.19 3.07 -6.25
CA LEU A 62 -9.05 2.35 -5.32
C LEU A 62 -8.31 1.20 -4.59
N ALA A 63 -7.42 0.49 -5.29
CA ALA A 63 -6.57 -0.53 -4.68
C ALA A 63 -5.57 0.06 -3.68
N LEU A 64 -5.00 1.26 -3.96
CA LEU A 64 -4.16 1.99 -3.00
C LEU A 64 -4.94 2.34 -1.71
N ALA A 65 -6.24 2.61 -1.82
CA ALA A 65 -7.10 2.83 -0.64
C ALA A 65 -7.20 1.55 0.22
N ILE A 66 -7.34 0.38 -0.41
CA ILE A 66 -7.29 -0.91 0.30
C ILE A 66 -5.92 -1.11 0.95
N GLY A 67 -4.83 -0.79 0.27
CA GLY A 67 -3.48 -0.83 0.83
C GLY A 67 -3.33 0.02 2.08
N ASN A 68 -3.92 1.21 2.07
CA ASN A 68 -3.98 2.05 3.26
C ASN A 68 -4.78 1.38 4.39
N MET A 69 -5.96 0.83 4.10
CA MET A 69 -6.76 0.09 5.10
C MET A 69 -6.00 -1.10 5.70
N GLN A 70 -5.25 -1.86 4.90
CA GLN A 70 -4.44 -2.99 5.36
C GLN A 70 -3.41 -2.56 6.41
N ASN A 71 -2.82 -1.38 6.23
CA ASN A 71 -1.86 -0.81 7.18
C ASN A 71 -2.47 -0.48 8.56
N TYR A 72 -3.80 -0.39 8.66
CA TYR A 72 -4.53 -0.10 9.91
C TYR A 72 -5.51 -1.21 10.32
N SER A 73 -5.64 -2.27 9.52
CA SER A 73 -6.55 -3.40 9.73
C SER A 73 -5.78 -4.71 9.64
N CYS A 74 -4.72 -4.81 10.44
CA CYS A 74 -3.83 -5.97 10.51
C CYS A 74 -3.62 -6.33 11.99
N MET A 75 -3.31 -7.58 12.33
CA MET A 75 -2.99 -7.94 13.72
C MET A 75 -1.67 -7.32 14.22
N LEU A 76 -0.95 -6.63 13.33
CA LEU A 76 0.27 -5.88 13.64
C LEU A 76 0.02 -4.37 13.80
N SER A 77 -1.19 -3.87 13.54
CA SER A 77 -1.56 -2.48 13.89
C SER A 77 -1.79 -2.34 15.39
N GLY A 78 -1.76 -1.11 15.90
CA GLY A 78 -1.89 -0.84 17.33
C GLY A 78 -2.83 0.33 17.64
N TRP A 79 -2.94 0.67 18.92
CA TRP A 79 -3.59 1.89 19.38
C TRP A 79 -2.55 2.90 19.83
N ASP A 80 -2.60 4.12 19.30
CA ASP A 80 -1.81 5.25 19.77
C ASP A 80 -2.61 6.01 20.83
N ASN A 81 -2.17 5.89 22.08
CA ASN A 81 -2.81 6.56 23.22
C ASN A 81 -2.56 8.07 23.27
N ARG A 82 -1.60 8.61 22.50
CA ARG A 82 -1.30 10.05 22.48
C ARG A 82 -2.27 10.80 21.59
N GLY A 83 -2.63 10.19 20.46
CA GLY A 83 -3.54 10.75 19.47
C GLY A 83 -4.95 10.16 19.52
N GLU A 84 -5.21 9.22 20.43
CA GLU A 84 -6.45 8.44 20.49
C GLU A 84 -6.85 7.89 19.11
N THR A 85 -5.86 7.35 18.40
CA THR A 85 -6.00 6.94 17.01
C THR A 85 -5.30 5.61 16.74
N MET A 86 -5.49 5.09 15.54
CA MET A 86 -4.86 3.85 15.11
C MET A 86 -3.38 4.07 14.79
N TRP A 87 -2.53 3.21 15.36
CA TRP A 87 -1.12 3.08 15.00
C TRP A 87 -0.97 2.06 13.86
N ASN A 88 -0.17 2.39 12.84
CA ASN A 88 -0.10 1.60 11.62
C ASN A 88 0.92 0.45 11.71
N THR A 89 0.77 -0.54 10.82
CA THR A 89 1.60 -1.74 10.75
C THR A 89 3.04 -1.44 10.32
N PHE A 90 3.24 -0.47 9.42
CA PHE A 90 4.57 -0.08 8.89
C PHE A 90 5.17 1.14 9.60
N SER A 91 4.86 1.34 10.89
CA SER A 91 5.43 2.45 11.66
C SER A 91 6.94 2.32 11.89
N GLY A 92 7.46 1.09 11.81
CA GLY A 92 8.87 0.77 11.83
C GLY A 92 9.33 0.27 10.47
N HIS A 93 10.65 0.10 10.30
CA HIS A 93 11.24 -0.51 9.10
C HIS A 93 11.07 -2.04 9.07
N ASN A 94 10.10 -2.59 9.82
CA ASN A 94 9.86 -4.01 9.97
C ASN A 94 8.37 -4.28 10.29
N LEU A 95 8.00 -5.55 10.27
CA LEU A 95 6.69 -6.05 10.68
C LEU A 95 6.80 -6.68 12.07
N HIS A 96 6.91 -5.85 13.09
CA HIS A 96 7.04 -6.31 14.47
C HIS A 96 5.73 -6.89 14.99
N MET A 97 5.83 -7.94 15.80
CA MET A 97 4.65 -8.53 16.42
C MET A 97 4.06 -7.64 17.51
N GLN A 98 2.73 -7.57 17.54
CA GLN A 98 1.98 -6.87 18.56
C GLN A 98 1.20 -7.85 19.44
N TRP A 99 1.28 -7.66 20.76
CA TRP A 99 0.52 -8.44 21.75
C TRP A 99 -0.92 -7.97 21.90
N SER A 100 -1.18 -6.70 21.58
CA SER A 100 -2.49 -6.10 21.58
C SER A 100 -2.60 -5.26 20.32
N TYR A 101 -3.51 -5.65 19.43
CA TYR A 101 -3.71 -4.96 18.17
C TYR A 101 -4.98 -4.12 18.23
N GLY A 102 -4.90 -2.94 17.61
CA GLY A 102 -6.09 -2.15 17.29
C GLY A 102 -6.67 -2.63 15.98
N GLU A 103 -7.98 -2.45 15.79
CA GLU A 103 -8.62 -2.67 14.50
C GLU A 103 -9.48 -1.47 14.13
N ALA A 104 -9.15 -0.83 13.01
CA ALA A 104 -9.94 0.26 12.48
C ALA A 104 -11.34 -0.22 12.06
N ASN A 105 -12.34 0.64 12.21
CA ASN A 105 -13.64 0.39 11.61
C ASN A 105 -13.59 0.77 10.13
N ALA A 106 -13.68 -0.24 9.25
CA ALA A 106 -13.55 -0.06 7.81
C ALA A 106 -14.59 0.91 7.19
N VAL A 107 -15.74 1.12 7.84
CA VAL A 107 -16.84 1.95 7.33
C VAL A 107 -17.09 3.22 8.17
N SER A 108 -16.20 3.56 9.10
CA SER A 108 -16.31 4.81 9.88
C SER A 108 -15.64 5.99 9.18
N ASP A 109 -15.63 7.14 9.84
CA ASP A 109 -14.88 8.32 9.43
C ASP A 109 -13.47 8.38 10.04
N ALA A 110 -13.05 7.34 10.78
CA ALA A 110 -11.77 7.32 11.50
C ALA A 110 -10.59 6.89 10.62
N THR A 111 -9.37 7.17 11.07
CA THR A 111 -8.13 6.72 10.44
C THR A 111 -8.15 5.22 10.17
N GLY A 112 -7.81 4.84 8.94
CA GLY A 112 -7.77 3.44 8.49
C GLY A 112 -9.10 2.92 7.94
N SER A 113 -10.14 3.75 7.91
CA SER A 113 -11.38 3.46 7.20
C SER A 113 -11.26 3.70 5.70
N TRP A 114 -12.13 3.06 4.92
CA TRP A 114 -12.23 3.26 3.48
C TRP A 114 -12.37 4.74 3.09
N LYS A 115 -13.24 5.46 3.78
CA LYS A 115 -13.51 6.87 3.51
C LYS A 115 -12.26 7.73 3.75
N SER A 116 -11.61 7.57 4.91
CA SER A 116 -10.40 8.32 5.24
C SER A 116 -9.26 8.05 4.24
N SER A 117 -9.12 6.81 3.78
CA SER A 117 -8.13 6.43 2.78
C SER A 117 -8.41 7.06 1.41
N LEU A 118 -9.68 7.06 0.97
CA LEU A 118 -10.07 7.71 -0.29
C LEU A 118 -9.91 9.23 -0.25
N GLU A 119 -10.32 9.89 0.84
CA GLU A 119 -10.19 11.34 0.98
C GLU A 119 -8.73 11.80 0.84
N ARG A 120 -7.79 11.05 1.44
CA ARG A 120 -6.34 11.33 1.29
C ARG A 120 -5.87 11.20 -0.15
N ILE A 121 -6.30 10.14 -0.86
CA ILE A 121 -5.93 9.91 -2.26
C ILE A 121 -6.50 11.00 -3.16
N ILE A 122 -7.78 11.34 -2.97
CA ILE A 122 -8.46 12.41 -3.73
C ILE A 122 -7.76 13.75 -3.49
N ALA A 123 -7.40 14.08 -2.25
CA ALA A 123 -6.69 15.31 -1.93
C ALA A 123 -5.34 15.42 -2.66
N VAL A 124 -4.59 14.32 -2.76
CA VAL A 124 -3.33 14.28 -3.53
C VAL A 124 -3.61 14.46 -5.01
N ILE A 125 -4.55 13.71 -5.60
CA ILE A 125 -4.90 13.83 -7.02
C ILE A 125 -5.34 15.27 -7.35
N GLN A 126 -6.18 15.88 -6.53
CA GLN A 126 -6.66 17.26 -6.73
C GLN A 126 -5.54 18.31 -6.64
N ARG A 127 -4.53 18.06 -5.81
CA ARG A 127 -3.36 18.93 -5.70
C ARG A 127 -2.44 18.77 -6.90
N GLU A 128 -2.07 17.54 -7.23
CA GLU A 128 -1.09 17.25 -8.29
C GLU A 128 -1.65 17.46 -9.69
N SER A 129 -2.95 17.24 -9.92
CA SER A 129 -3.60 17.48 -11.23
C SER A 129 -3.58 18.94 -11.68
N ARG A 130 -3.26 19.89 -10.80
CA ARG A 130 -3.11 21.31 -11.12
C ARG A 130 -1.75 21.64 -11.73
N VAL A 131 -0.77 20.75 -11.57
CA VAL A 131 0.58 20.96 -12.05
C VAL A 131 0.63 20.63 -13.54
N SER A 132 0.81 21.66 -14.37
CA SER A 132 0.94 21.50 -15.83
C SER A 132 2.38 21.21 -16.24
N LEU A 133 2.97 20.15 -15.67
CA LEU A 133 4.31 19.68 -16.04
C LEU A 133 4.19 18.37 -16.81
N SER A 134 4.87 18.30 -17.95
CA SER A 134 5.03 17.07 -18.70
C SER A 134 6.35 16.41 -18.29
N GLY A 135 6.32 15.11 -18.03
CA GLY A 135 7.50 14.31 -17.72
C GLY A 135 7.44 12.95 -18.44
N SER A 136 8.59 12.32 -18.61
CA SER A 136 8.69 10.97 -19.14
C SER A 136 8.91 9.97 -18.00
N LEU A 137 8.17 8.87 -18.01
CA LEU A 137 8.34 7.76 -17.08
C LEU A 137 9.09 6.62 -17.77
N HIS A 138 10.15 6.13 -17.13
CA HIS A 138 10.91 4.97 -17.60
C HIS A 138 10.95 3.93 -16.48
N LEU A 139 10.32 2.77 -16.73
CA LEU A 139 10.39 1.63 -15.82
C LEU A 139 11.60 0.77 -16.17
N GLY A 140 12.58 0.69 -15.27
CA GLY A 140 13.79 -0.09 -15.47
C GLY A 140 14.76 0.03 -14.31
N SER A 141 15.91 -0.66 -14.42
CA SER A 141 16.98 -0.54 -13.43
C SER A 141 17.64 0.84 -13.53
N ALA A 142 17.73 1.56 -12.42
CA ALA A 142 18.49 2.80 -12.34
C ALA A 142 20.00 2.59 -12.61
N ALA A 143 20.49 1.35 -12.55
CA ALA A 143 21.86 1.00 -12.92
C ALA A 143 22.07 0.78 -14.43
N ALA A 144 20.99 0.74 -15.23
CA ALA A 144 21.02 0.50 -16.66
C ALA A 144 20.06 1.44 -17.39
N LEU A 145 20.34 2.74 -17.29
CA LEU A 145 19.52 3.79 -17.88
C LEU A 145 19.72 3.88 -19.41
N PRO A 146 18.65 3.99 -20.21
CA PRO A 146 18.73 4.08 -21.67
C PRO A 146 19.02 5.52 -22.15
N PHE A 147 19.87 6.26 -21.42
CA PHE A 147 20.22 7.64 -21.72
C PHE A 147 21.72 7.76 -21.97
N PRO A 148 22.16 8.63 -22.90
CA PRO A 148 23.58 8.84 -23.15
C PRO A 148 24.27 9.53 -21.97
N ASP A 149 25.60 9.52 -21.97
CA ASP A 149 26.39 10.26 -20.99
C ASP A 149 26.03 11.76 -20.99
N ARG A 150 26.02 12.36 -19.80
CA ARG A 150 25.72 13.79 -19.57
C ARG A 150 24.31 14.21 -20.06
N HIS A 151 23.34 13.30 -19.99
CA HIS A 151 21.96 13.57 -20.40
C HIS A 151 21.16 14.45 -19.42
N PHE A 152 21.40 14.35 -18.11
CA PHE A 152 20.64 15.06 -17.07
C PHE A 152 21.42 16.24 -16.49
N ASP A 153 20.72 17.37 -16.27
CA ASP A 153 21.28 18.54 -15.57
C ASP A 153 21.43 18.31 -14.07
N ALA A 154 20.52 17.52 -13.48
CA ALA A 154 20.52 17.18 -12.06
C ALA A 154 19.95 15.77 -11.85
N VAL A 155 20.46 15.09 -10.82
CA VAL A 155 19.96 13.79 -10.36
C VAL A 155 19.57 13.92 -8.89
N VAL A 156 18.30 13.70 -8.58
CA VAL A 156 17.77 13.66 -7.22
C VAL A 156 17.36 12.23 -6.92
N ILE A 157 17.95 11.62 -5.90
CA ILE A 157 17.75 10.21 -5.56
C ILE A 157 17.65 10.03 -4.05
N ASP A 158 16.71 9.16 -3.64
CA ASP A 158 16.61 8.58 -2.30
C ASP A 158 16.80 7.06 -2.45
N PRO A 159 18.04 6.55 -2.37
CA PRO A 159 18.34 5.15 -2.69
C PRO A 159 17.83 4.21 -1.59
N PRO A 160 17.58 2.92 -1.92
CA PRO A 160 17.19 1.94 -0.91
C PRO A 160 18.29 1.79 0.15
N TYR A 161 17.90 1.60 1.42
CA TYR A 161 18.83 1.41 2.54
C TYR A 161 19.50 0.02 2.59
N ALA A 162 19.79 -0.57 1.42
CA ALA A 162 20.38 -1.90 1.28
C ALA A 162 19.71 -2.94 2.20
N ASP A 163 20.49 -3.67 3.00
CA ASP A 163 20.01 -4.74 3.88
C ASP A 163 19.26 -4.24 5.13
N ASN A 164 19.18 -2.91 5.35
CA ASN A 164 18.49 -2.35 6.52
C ASN A 164 16.97 -2.45 6.40
N VAL A 165 16.42 -2.40 5.18
CA VAL A 165 14.97 -2.44 4.94
C VAL A 165 14.68 -3.33 3.71
N PRO A 166 14.04 -4.51 3.88
CA PRO A 166 13.72 -5.40 2.78
C PRO A 166 12.46 -4.93 2.03
N TYR A 167 12.54 -3.82 1.31
CA TYR A 167 11.39 -3.16 0.66
C TYR A 167 10.58 -4.07 -0.26
N ALA A 168 11.26 -4.89 -1.08
CA ALA A 168 10.59 -5.79 -2.01
C ALA A 168 9.69 -6.79 -1.26
N ASP A 169 10.25 -7.45 -0.26
CA ASP A 169 9.51 -8.43 0.54
C ASP A 169 8.40 -7.80 1.37
N LEU A 170 8.64 -6.61 1.94
CA LEU A 170 7.63 -5.88 2.68
C LEU A 170 6.47 -5.41 1.78
N SER A 171 6.76 -5.11 0.51
CA SER A 171 5.74 -4.67 -0.45
C SER A 171 4.77 -5.78 -0.84
N ASP A 172 5.21 -7.06 -0.84
CA ASP A 172 4.35 -8.22 -1.10
C ASP A 172 3.11 -8.29 -0.18
N PHE A 173 3.20 -7.69 1.01
CA PHE A 173 2.07 -7.55 1.94
C PHE A 173 0.82 -6.94 1.28
N PHE A 174 1.00 -6.01 0.34
CA PHE A 174 -0.10 -5.29 -0.30
C PHE A 174 -0.67 -6.02 -1.53
N TYR A 175 0.00 -7.05 -2.06
CA TYR A 175 -0.34 -7.65 -3.36
C TYR A 175 -1.12 -8.97 -3.28
N VAL A 176 -1.33 -9.55 -2.10
CA VAL A 176 -1.92 -10.89 -1.94
C VAL A 176 -3.46 -10.97 -1.90
N TRP A 177 -4.18 -9.99 -2.44
CA TRP A 177 -5.62 -9.74 -2.18
C TRP A 177 -6.53 -9.76 -3.43
#